data_AF-A0A832MA70-F1
#
_entry.id   AF-A0A832MA70-F1
#
_cell.length_a   1.000
_cell.length_b   1.000
_cell.length_c   1.000
_cell.angle_alpha   90.00
_cell.angle_beta   90.00
_cell.angle_gamma   90.00
#
_symmetry.space_group_name_H-M   'P 1'
#
loop_
_entity.id
_entity.type
_entity.pdbx_description
1 polymer ?
#
loop_
_entity_poly.entity_id
_entity_poly.type
_entity_poly.pdbx_seq_one_letter_code
_entity_poly.pdbx_strand_id
1 'polypeptide(L)'
;MDARKVILSTLSILLLIGSAVIALITLVFLMAGGANSTPAQIRLLKICMFTLFALCLLGLAGTITLLLLGRPGWSLIPSILPGAYCIALITWMFITEF
;
A
#
# COMPACT_ATOMS: atom_id res chain seq x y z
N MET A 1 -2.53 -19.70 -23.64
CA MET A 1 -2.19 -18.51 -22.82
C MET A 1 -0.70 -18.26 -22.94
N ASP A 2 -0.27 -17.04 -23.27
CA ASP A 2 1.16 -16.69 -23.31
C ASP A 2 1.77 -16.84 -21.92
N ALA A 3 2.86 -17.62 -21.80
CA ALA A 3 3.59 -17.82 -20.55
C ALA A 3 3.98 -16.48 -19.88
N ARG A 4 4.31 -15.46 -20.69
CA ARG A 4 4.60 -14.10 -20.22
C ARG A 4 3.44 -13.43 -19.48
N LYS A 5 2.20 -13.59 -19.96
CA LYS A 5 1.01 -13.00 -19.32
C LYS A 5 0.73 -13.67 -17.99
N VAL A 6 0.93 -14.99 -17.90
CA VAL A 6 0.80 -15.74 -16.64
C VAL A 6 1.80 -15.24 -15.61
N ILE A 7 3.08 -15.13 -15.98
CA ILE A 7 4.14 -14.64 -15.09
C ILE A 7 3.82 -13.22 -14.58
N LEU A 8 3.41 -12.31 -15.46
CA LEU A 8 3.08 -10.94 -15.09
C LEU A 8 1.87 -10.87 -14.15
N SER A 9 0.82 -11.63 -14.41
CA SER A 9 -0.35 -11.69 -13.51
C SER A 9 0.01 -12.25 -12.14
N THR A 10 0.80 -13.32 -12.09
CA THR A 10 1.27 -13.91 -10.83
C THR A 10 2.12 -12.92 -10.04
N LEU A 11 3.05 -12.21 -10.70
CA LEU A 11 3.86 -11.17 -10.07
C LEU A 11 3.00 -10.04 -9.50
N SER A 12 2.00 -9.54 -10.23
CA SER A 12 1.10 -8.50 -9.72
C SER A 12 0.34 -8.93 -8.48
N ILE A 13 -0.13 -10.20 -8.44
CA ILE A 13 -0.83 -10.75 -7.27
C ILE A 13 0.14 -10.82 -6.08
N LEU A 14 1.34 -11.35 -6.28
CA LEU A 14 2.36 -11.43 -5.23
C LEU A 14 2.74 -10.04 -4.69
N LEU A 15 2.91 -9.05 -5.58
CA LEU A 15 3.16 -7.67 -5.20
C LEU A 15 2.01 -7.06 -4.42
N LEU A 16 0.77 -7.32 -4.83
CA LEU A 16 -0.42 -6.81 -4.11
C LEU A 16 -0.51 -7.41 -2.71
N ILE A 17 -0.27 -8.72 -2.57
CA ILE A 17 -0.24 -9.39 -1.26
C ILE A 17 0.89 -8.82 -0.40
N GLY A 18 2.10 -8.71 -0.94
CA GLY A 18 3.24 -8.14 -0.23
C GLY A 18 2.98 -6.71 0.25
N SER A 19 2.45 -5.86 -0.64
CA SER A 19 2.04 -4.49 -0.33
C SER A 19 0.95 -4.44 0.74
N ALA A 20 -0.01 -5.36 0.73
CA ALA A 20 -1.05 -5.44 1.75
C ALA A 20 -0.48 -5.83 3.13
N VAL A 21 0.44 -6.79 3.18
CA VAL A 21 1.12 -7.18 4.43
C VAL A 21 1.93 -6.00 4.99
N ILE A 22 2.69 -5.31 4.15
CA ILE A 22 3.45 -4.12 4.57
C ILE A 22 2.48 -3.04 5.09
N ALA A 23 1.38 -2.78 4.39
CA ALA A 23 0.37 -1.82 4.83
C ALA A 23 -0.24 -2.17 6.19
N LEU A 24 -0.54 -3.44 6.43
CA LEU A 24 -1.03 -3.90 7.74
C LEU A 24 0.01 -3.67 8.85
N ILE A 25 1.27 -3.98 8.59
CA ILE A 25 2.37 -3.71 9.53
C ILE A 25 2.47 -2.21 9.81
N THR A 26 2.48 -1.37 8.77
CA THR A 26 2.52 0.10 8.89
C THR A 26 1.34 0.63 9.69
N LEU A 27 0.12 0.10 9.49
CA LEU A 27 -1.05 0.49 10.28
C LEU A 27 -0.87 0.18 11.77
N VAL A 28 -0.29 -0.97 12.12
CA VAL A 28 0.00 -1.32 13.51
C VAL A 28 1.01 -0.34 14.13
N PHE A 29 2.08 0.00 13.40
CA PHE A 29 3.05 1.01 13.85
C PHE A 29 2.42 2.39 14.02
N LEU A 30 1.56 2.81 13.08
CA LEU A 30 0.81 4.06 13.19
C LEU A 30 -0.11 4.06 14.42
N MET A 31 -0.78 2.95 14.74
CA MET A 31 -1.58 2.87 15.96
C MET A 31 -0.74 2.95 17.25
N ALA A 32 0.46 2.36 17.24
CA ALA A 32 1.37 2.39 18.38
C ALA A 32 1.93 3.80 18.66
N GLY A 33 2.23 4.59 17.61
CA GLY A 33 2.74 5.96 17.74
C GLY A 33 1.76 6.96 18.39
N GLY A 34 0.46 6.62 18.47
CA GLY A 34 -0.57 7.48 19.03
C GLY A 34 -0.53 7.67 20.55
N ALA A 35 0.20 6.83 21.29
CA ALA A 35 0.16 6.82 22.76
C ALA A 35 0.83 8.05 23.42
N ASN A 36 1.88 8.60 22.81
CA ASN A 36 2.62 9.76 23.32
C ASN A 36 2.47 11.01 22.43
N SER A 37 1.56 10.96 21.46
CA SER A 37 1.37 12.01 20.45
C SER A 37 0.47 13.15 20.94
N THR A 38 0.76 14.38 20.51
CA THR A 38 -0.13 15.53 20.70
C THR A 38 -1.44 15.37 19.89
N PRO A 39 -2.53 16.09 20.23
CA PRO A 39 -3.81 15.98 19.50
C PRO A 39 -3.72 16.26 17.99
N ALA A 40 -2.83 17.18 17.58
CA ALA A 40 -2.57 17.49 16.17
C ALA A 40 -1.88 16.33 15.45
N GLN A 41 -0.93 15.68 16.12
CA GLN A 41 -0.21 14.50 15.62
C GLN A 41 -1.14 13.30 15.44
N ILE A 42 -2.05 13.06 16.39
CA ILE A 42 -3.06 12.00 16.30
C ILE A 42 -3.99 12.24 15.10
N ARG A 43 -4.39 13.48 14.83
CA ARG A 43 -5.24 13.82 13.67
C ARG A 43 -4.52 13.49 12.36
N LEU A 44 -3.24 13.83 12.26
CA LEU A 44 -2.42 13.54 11.09
C LEU A 44 -2.23 12.02 10.91
N LEU A 45 -1.99 11.29 12.00
CA LEU A 45 -1.89 9.83 12.01
C LEU A 45 -3.16 9.15 11.46
N LYS A 46 -4.34 9.61 11.90
CA LYS A 46 -5.63 9.12 11.40
C LYS A 46 -5.83 9.41 9.92
N ILE A 47 -5.40 10.58 9.44
CA ILE A 47 -5.42 10.91 8.00
C ILE A 47 -4.50 9.94 7.25
N CYS A 48 -3.28 9.69 7.72
CA CYS A 48 -2.34 8.74 7.11
C CYS A 48 -2.90 7.30 7.07
N MET A 49 -3.59 6.87 8.12
CA MET A 49 -4.26 5.57 8.13
C MET A 49 -5.40 5.50 7.09
N PHE A 50 -6.20 6.57 6.98
CA PHE A 50 -7.28 6.65 6.01
C PHE A 50 -6.77 6.70 4.57
N THR A 51 -5.72 7.49 4.30
CA THR A 51 -5.10 7.56 2.97
C THR A 51 -4.50 6.22 2.58
N LEU A 52 -3.80 5.54 3.49
CA LEU A 52 -3.25 4.20 3.23
C LEU A 52 -4.36 3.19 2.90
N PHE A 53 -5.47 3.20 3.65
CA PHE A 53 -6.62 2.35 3.37
C PHE A 53 -7.24 2.63 1.99
N ALA A 54 -7.47 3.90 1.66
CA ALA A 54 -7.99 4.31 0.35
C ALA A 54 -7.04 3.87 -0.78
N LEU A 55 -5.73 3.98 -0.58
CA LEU A 55 -4.71 3.61 -1.56
C LEU A 55 -4.65 2.10 -1.78
N CYS A 56 -4.82 1.29 -0.72
CA CYS A 56 -4.99 -0.16 -0.83
C CYS A 56 -6.24 -0.54 -1.63
N LEU A 57 -7.39 0.11 -1.38
CA LEU A 57 -8.63 -0.16 -2.13
C LEU A 57 -8.50 0.21 -3.61
N LEU A 58 -7.94 1.39 -3.90
CA LEU A 58 -7.70 1.85 -5.27
C LEU A 58 -6.67 0.96 -5.98
N GLY A 59 -5.62 0.53 -5.28
CA GLY A 59 -4.63 -0.41 -5.80
C GLY A 59 -5.27 -1.75 -6.17
N LEU A 60 -6.09 -2.30 -5.28
CA LEU A 60 -6.79 -3.57 -5.51
C LEU A 60 -7.80 -3.47 -6.67
N ALA A 61 -8.64 -2.44 -6.69
CA ALA A 61 -9.58 -2.21 -7.78
C ALA A 61 -8.86 -1.97 -9.12
N GLY A 62 -7.77 -1.20 -9.12
CA GLY A 62 -6.96 -0.93 -10.30
C GLY A 62 -6.27 -2.18 -10.85
N THR A 63 -5.64 -2.97 -9.98
CA THR A 63 -5.02 -4.25 -10.36
C THR A 63 -6.06 -5.22 -10.95
N ILE A 64 -7.22 -5.39 -10.31
CA ILE A 64 -8.29 -6.27 -10.82
C ILE A 64 -8.78 -5.79 -12.19
N THR A 65 -9.08 -4.50 -12.34
CA THR A 65 -9.57 -3.93 -13.60
C THR A 65 -8.56 -4.14 -14.74
N LEU A 66 -7.27 -3.93 -14.48
CA LEU A 66 -6.22 -4.11 -15.49
C LEU A 66 -5.97 -5.57 -15.85
N LEU A 67 -6.14 -6.49 -14.89
CA LEU A 67 -6.11 -7.93 -15.16
C LEU A 67 -7.30 -8.38 -16.00
N LEU A 68 -8.52 -7.89 -15.69
CA LEU A 68 -9.73 -8.16 -16.47
C LEU A 68 -9.63 -7.63 -17.92
N LEU A 69 -8.98 -6.49 -18.12
CA LEU A 69 -8.72 -5.92 -19.45
C LEU A 69 -7.59 -6.62 -20.21
N GLY A 70 -7.00 -7.70 -19.67
CA GLY A 70 -5.93 -8.45 -20.34
C GLY A 70 -4.62 -7.66 -20.45
N ARG A 71 -4.41 -6.66 -19.60
CA ARG A 71 -3.21 -5.79 -19.56
C ARG A 71 -2.39 -6.03 -18.28
N PRO A 72 -1.85 -7.25 -18.07
CA PRO A 72 -1.18 -7.60 -16.81
C PRO A 72 0.10 -6.79 -16.56
N GLY A 73 0.81 -6.34 -17.61
CA GLY A 73 2.00 -5.49 -17.43
C GLY A 73 1.70 -4.16 -16.73
N TRP A 74 0.52 -3.59 -16.96
CA TRP A 74 0.10 -2.33 -16.33
C TRP A 74 -0.41 -2.55 -14.90
N SER A 75 -0.85 -3.76 -14.57
CA SER A 75 -1.39 -4.08 -13.24
C SER A 75 -0.33 -4.02 -12.13
N LEU A 76 0.97 -4.04 -12.48
CA LEU A 76 2.08 -3.91 -11.54
C LEU A 76 2.12 -2.54 -10.84
N ILE A 77 1.75 -1.47 -11.54
CA ILE A 77 1.79 -0.09 -11.03
C ILE A 77 0.88 0.07 -9.79
N PRO A 78 -0.43 -0.23 -9.87
CA PRO A 78 -1.31 -0.15 -8.71
C PRO A 78 -0.96 -1.16 -7.60
N SER A 79 -0.29 -2.27 -7.91
CA SER A 79 0.15 -3.26 -6.91
C SER A 79 1.34 -2.80 -6.06
N ILE A 80 2.22 -1.95 -6.60
CA ILE A 80 3.41 -1.43 -5.89
C ILE A 80 3.08 -0.19 -5.06
N LEU A 81 2.10 0.61 -5.51
CA LEU A 81 1.72 1.89 -4.93
C LEU A 81 1.52 1.88 -3.40
N PRO A 82 0.75 0.92 -2.81
CA PRO A 82 0.57 0.87 -1.37
C PRO A 82 1.88 0.57 -0.63
N GLY A 83 2.69 -0.36 -1.13
CA GLY A 83 4.00 -0.68 -0.54
C GLY A 83 4.97 0.49 -0.57
N ALA A 84 5.05 1.20 -1.70
CA ALA A 84 5.89 2.40 -1.84
C ALA A 84 5.44 3.51 -0.88
N TYR A 85 4.12 3.72 -0.75
CA TYR A 85 3.56 4.68 0.19
C TYR A 85 3.89 4.32 1.64
N CYS A 86 3.82 3.04 2.01
CA CYS A 86 4.20 2.57 3.34
C CYS A 86 5.68 2.84 3.65
N ILE A 87 6.58 2.56 2.71
CA ILE A 87 8.01 2.84 2.87
C ILE A 87 8.25 4.34 3.07
N ALA A 88 7.59 5.19 2.28
CA ALA A 88 7.68 6.64 2.44
C ALA A 88 7.15 7.10 3.80
N LEU A 89 6.03 6.56 4.26
CA LEU A 89 5.43 6.85 5.57
C LEU A 89 6.35 6.45 6.73
N ILE A 90 6.88 5.22 6.70
CA ILE A 90 7.81 4.72 7.72
C ILE A 90 9.07 5.59 7.74
N THR A 91 9.65 5.86 6.59
CA THR A 91 10.86 6.71 6.47
C THR A 91 10.59 8.10 7.03
N TRP A 92 9.43 8.68 6.72
CA TRP A 92 9.02 9.98 7.23
C TRP A 92 8.84 9.97 8.76
N MET A 93 8.23 8.93 9.34
CA MET A 93 8.10 8.77 10.79
C MET A 93 9.46 8.69 11.48
N PHE A 94 10.41 7.91 10.93
CA PHE A 94 11.77 7.80 11.47
C PHE A 94 12.53 9.14 11.43
N ILE A 95 12.36 9.94 10.37
CA ILE A 95 13.04 11.23 10.23
C ILE A 95 12.43 12.29 11.18
N THR A 96 11.12 12.25 11.38
CA THR A 96 10.41 13.28 12.14
C THR A 96 10.34 13.01 13.64
N GLU A 97 10.97 11.92 14.12
CA GLU A 97 10.98 11.49 15.53
C GLU A 97 9.59 11.54 16.18
N PHE A 98 8.57 11.14 15.42
CA PHE A 98 7.23 10.93 15.95
C PHE A 98 7.16 9.70 16.87
#